data_AF-A0A0S7X1R6-F1
#
_entry.id   AF-A0A0S7X1R6-F1
#
_cell.length_a   1.000
_cell.length_b   1.000
_cell.length_c   1.000
_cell.angle_alpha   90.00
_cell.angle_beta   90.00
_cell.angle_gamma   90.00
#
_symmetry.space_group_name_H-M   'P 1'
#
loop_
_entity.id
_entity.type
_entity.pdbx_description
1 polymer ?
#
loop_
_entity_poly.entity_id
_entity_poly.type
_entity_poly.pdbx_seq_one_letter_code
_entity_poly.pdbx_strand_id
1 'polypeptide(L)'
;KKYNNICPHCGKPLTIGVLNRVERLADKPEGFKPEGVIPFKSLVPLEEVIAESLGQNTGTKQVEAEYKNLIEKFGSEFKILLDISKTDLELATLPEITEGVIRIREGRVYVEPGFDGVFGKVRIFSKTEKRELPNQKTLF
;
A
#
# COMPACT_ATOMS: atom_id res chain seq x y z
N LYS A 1 -27.39 3.24 16.31
CA LYS A 1 -28.02 4.59 16.13
C LYS A 1 -27.82 5.54 17.33
N LYS A 2 -26.82 5.32 18.20
CA LYS A 2 -26.64 6.04 19.49
C LYS A 2 -26.45 7.56 19.39
N TYR A 3 -25.95 8.06 18.26
CA TYR A 3 -25.63 9.49 18.07
C TYR A 3 -26.37 10.15 16.90
N ASN A 4 -27.44 9.52 16.39
CA ASN A 4 -28.27 10.04 15.28
C ASN A 4 -27.48 10.60 14.08
N ASN A 5 -26.36 9.96 13.70
CA ASN A 5 -25.43 10.41 12.65
C ASN A 5 -24.83 11.81 12.89
N ILE A 6 -24.68 12.22 14.14
CA ILE A 6 -24.01 13.46 14.54
C ILE A 6 -22.76 13.09 15.33
N CYS A 7 -21.65 13.76 15.02
CA CYS A 7 -20.40 13.57 15.74
C CYS A 7 -20.51 14.11 17.17
N PRO A 8 -20.29 13.29 18.22
CA PRO A 8 -20.39 13.75 19.60
C PRO A 8 -19.28 14.75 20.01
N HIS A 9 -18.21 14.85 19.21
CA HIS A 9 -17.08 15.75 19.48
C HIS A 9 -17.25 17.13 18.84
N CYS A 10 -17.72 17.20 17.58
CA CYS A 10 -17.81 18.46 16.83
C CYS A 10 -19.22 18.87 16.43
N GLY A 11 -20.24 18.04 16.68
CA GLY A 11 -21.65 18.34 16.35
C GLY A 11 -21.99 18.32 14.86
N LYS A 12 -21.02 18.04 13.98
CA LYS A 12 -21.25 17.94 12.53
C LYS A 12 -21.89 16.59 12.14
N PRO A 13 -22.60 16.51 11.00
CA PRO A 13 -23.06 15.25 10.45
C PRO A 13 -21.89 14.28 10.22
N LEU A 14 -22.07 13.02 10.60
CA LEU A 14 -21.10 11.96 10.33
C LEU A 14 -21.16 11.53 8.88
N THR A 15 -20.00 11.45 8.24
CA THR A 15 -19.85 10.79 6.93
C THR A 15 -19.88 9.28 7.13
N ILE A 16 -20.96 8.66 6.67
CA ILE A 16 -21.13 7.20 6.78
C ILE A 16 -20.27 6.51 5.72
N GLY A 17 -19.31 5.69 6.16
CA GLY A 17 -18.38 5.00 5.28
C GLY A 17 -19.02 3.91 4.42
N VAL A 18 -18.34 3.54 3.34
CA VAL A 18 -18.80 2.52 2.38
C VAL A 18 -19.03 1.16 3.05
N LEU A 19 -18.15 0.75 3.97
CA LEU A 19 -18.29 -0.51 4.70
C LEU A 19 -19.63 -0.60 5.45
N ASN A 20 -20.07 0.48 6.10
CA ASN A 20 -21.36 0.50 6.79
C ASN A 20 -22.54 0.33 5.81
N ARG A 21 -22.43 0.89 4.60
CA ARG A 21 -23.46 0.71 3.57
C ARG A 21 -23.51 -0.73 3.08
N VAL A 22 -22.36 -1.38 2.91
CA VAL A 22 -22.24 -2.80 2.54
C VAL A 22 -22.87 -3.66 3.63
N GLU A 23 -22.49 -3.48 4.90
CA GLU A 23 -23.06 -4.23 6.03
C GLU A 23 -24.58 -4.09 6.13
N ARG A 24 -25.11 -2.88 5.89
CA ARG A 24 -26.56 -2.64 5.93
C ARG A 24 -27.33 -3.39 4.81
N LEU A 25 -26.66 -3.68 3.70
CA LEU A 25 -27.24 -4.39 2.56
C LEU A 25 -26.90 -5.88 2.53
N ALA A 26 -25.91 -6.30 3.30
CA ALA A 26 -25.42 -7.67 3.30
C ALA A 26 -26.51 -8.63 3.77
N ASP A 27 -26.75 -9.65 2.96
CA ASP A 27 -27.70 -10.75 3.20
C ASP A 27 -26.99 -12.05 3.61
N LYS A 28 -25.66 -12.01 3.69
CA LYS A 28 -24.77 -13.15 3.96
C LYS A 28 -23.83 -12.81 5.12
N PRO A 29 -23.38 -13.81 5.89
CA PRO A 29 -22.44 -13.58 6.98
C PRO A 29 -21.10 -13.06 6.46
N GLU A 30 -20.39 -12.35 7.32
CA GLU A 30 -19.04 -11.89 7.03
C GLU A 30 -18.13 -13.07 6.65
N GLY A 31 -17.33 -12.89 5.60
CA GLY A 31 -16.43 -13.92 5.09
C GLY A 31 -17.07 -14.96 4.17
N PHE A 32 -18.38 -14.90 3.90
CA PHE A 32 -19.01 -15.78 2.91
C PHE A 32 -18.37 -15.59 1.53
N LYS A 33 -17.94 -16.70 0.90
CA LYS A 33 -17.37 -16.72 -0.45
C LYS A 33 -18.17 -17.69 -1.32
N PRO A 34 -18.79 -17.22 -2.42
CA PRO A 34 -19.42 -18.09 -3.40
C PRO A 34 -18.40 -19.06 -4.04
N GLU A 35 -18.88 -20.22 -4.50
CA GLU A 35 -18.06 -21.15 -5.28
C GLU A 35 -17.67 -20.52 -6.63
N GLY A 36 -16.43 -20.77 -7.08
CA GLY A 36 -15.93 -20.26 -8.36
C GLY A 36 -15.56 -18.77 -8.37
N VAL A 37 -15.49 -18.10 -7.21
CA VAL A 37 -15.09 -16.68 -7.15
C VAL A 37 -13.62 -16.50 -7.56
N ILE A 38 -13.37 -15.57 -8.48
CA ILE A 38 -12.02 -15.15 -8.84
C ILE A 38 -11.49 -14.26 -7.70
N PRO A 39 -10.34 -14.60 -7.08
CA PRO A 39 -9.79 -13.78 -6.00
C PRO A 39 -9.35 -12.42 -6.53
N PHE A 40 -9.53 -11.38 -5.71
CA PHE A 40 -8.94 -10.08 -5.97
C PHE A 40 -7.53 -9.99 -5.39
N LYS A 41 -6.70 -9.11 -5.95
CA LYS A 41 -5.38 -8.76 -5.40
C LYS A 41 -5.39 -7.28 -5.03
N SER A 42 -5.01 -6.99 -3.80
CA SER A 42 -4.78 -5.62 -3.35
C SER A 42 -3.36 -5.22 -3.70
N LEU A 43 -3.19 -4.18 -4.50
CA LEU A 43 -1.89 -3.66 -4.89
C LEU A 43 -1.72 -2.23 -4.42
N VAL A 44 -0.46 -1.85 -4.27
CA VAL A 44 -0.01 -0.48 -3.98
C VAL A 44 0.78 0.00 -5.21
N PRO A 45 0.61 1.25 -5.67
CA PRO A 45 1.36 1.76 -6.82
C PRO A 45 2.87 1.60 -6.63
N LEU A 46 3.58 1.17 -7.67
CA LEU A 46 5.03 0.93 -7.62
C LEU A 46 5.81 2.17 -7.15
N GLU A 47 5.35 3.37 -7.52
CA GLU A 47 5.95 4.62 -7.05
C GLU A 47 5.91 4.75 -5.52
N GLU A 48 4.79 4.37 -4.89
CA GLU A 48 4.66 4.38 -3.43
C GLU A 48 5.56 3.32 -2.79
N VAL A 49 5.71 2.16 -3.42
CA VAL A 49 6.63 1.10 -2.96
C VAL A 49 8.07 1.61 -2.96
N ILE A 50 8.50 2.21 -4.06
CA ILE A 50 9.85 2.75 -4.22
C ILE A 50 10.08 3.89 -3.22
N ALA A 51 9.13 4.84 -3.14
CA ALA A 51 9.21 5.96 -2.21
C ALA A 51 9.36 5.46 -0.77
N GLU A 52 8.54 4.49 -0.36
CA GLU A 52 8.62 3.98 1.00
C GLU A 52 9.91 3.20 1.27
N SER A 53 10.37 2.41 0.30
CA SER A 53 11.62 1.64 0.39
C SER A 53 12.84 2.54 0.51
N LEU A 54 12.85 3.68 -0.19
CA LEU A 54 13.91 4.69 -0.14
C LEU A 54 13.77 5.68 1.03
N GLY A 55 12.68 5.60 1.80
CA GLY A 55 12.38 6.57 2.87
C GLY A 55 12.11 7.99 2.35
N GLN A 56 11.62 8.11 1.11
CA GLN A 56 11.30 9.37 0.46
C GLN A 56 9.80 9.53 0.23
N ASN A 57 9.39 10.70 -0.26
CA ASN A 57 8.03 10.93 -0.73
C ASN A 57 7.90 10.53 -2.20
N THR A 58 6.68 10.26 -2.65
CA THR A 58 6.38 10.15 -4.08
C THR A 58 6.69 11.47 -4.79
N GLY A 59 7.04 11.39 -6.08
CA GLY A 59 7.41 12.54 -6.90
C GLY A 59 8.82 13.12 -6.68
N THR A 60 9.68 12.50 -5.86
CA THR A 60 11.09 12.91 -5.84
C THR A 60 11.79 12.44 -7.11
N LYS A 61 12.82 13.18 -7.55
CA LYS A 61 13.60 12.82 -8.75
C LYS A 61 14.20 11.41 -8.68
N GLN A 62 14.60 10.99 -7.48
CA GLN A 62 15.17 9.66 -7.29
C GLN A 62 14.11 8.57 -7.43
N VAL A 63 12.93 8.75 -6.84
CA VAL A 63 11.81 7.81 -6.97
C VAL A 63 11.35 7.73 -8.43
N GLU A 64 11.20 8.86 -9.10
CA GLU A 64 10.78 8.91 -10.50
C GLU A 64 11.82 8.25 -11.43
N ALA A 65 13.11 8.46 -11.19
CA ALA A 65 14.18 7.84 -11.96
C ALA A 65 14.17 6.31 -11.81
N GLU A 66 14.01 5.83 -10.57
CA GLU A 66 13.97 4.39 -10.32
C GLU A 66 12.69 3.76 -10.89
N TYR A 67 11.55 4.42 -10.75
CA TYR A 67 10.30 3.98 -11.38
C TYR A 67 10.47 3.82 -12.90
N LYS A 68 11.02 4.83 -13.58
CA LYS A 68 11.27 4.76 -15.04
C LYS A 68 12.24 3.65 -15.40
N ASN A 69 13.34 3.49 -14.66
CA ASN A 69 14.31 2.42 -14.86
C ASN A 69 13.67 1.02 -14.80
N LEU A 70 12.77 0.79 -13.84
CA LEU A 70 12.05 -0.49 -13.74
C LEU A 70 11.04 -0.70 -14.87
N ILE A 71 10.31 0.35 -15.25
CA ILE A 71 9.39 0.30 -16.38
C ILE A 71 10.14 0.05 -17.69
N GLU A 72 11.31 0.65 -17.91
CA GLU A 72 12.12 0.40 -19.11
C GLU A 72 12.65 -1.04 -19.17
N LYS A 73 13.04 -1.62 -18.03
CA LYS A 73 13.54 -3.01 -17.96
C LYS A 73 12.44 -4.06 -18.12
N PHE A 74 11.28 -3.86 -17.50
CA PHE A 74 10.24 -4.90 -17.40
C PHE A 74 8.98 -4.60 -18.22
N GLY A 75 8.81 -3.37 -18.68
CA GLY A 75 7.76 -2.90 -19.59
C GLY A 75 6.47 -2.41 -18.91
N SER A 76 6.06 -3.00 -17.78
CA SER A 76 4.79 -2.65 -17.13
C SER A 76 4.85 -2.76 -15.62
N GLU A 77 4.23 -1.78 -14.95
CA GLU A 77 4.06 -1.78 -13.50
C GLU A 77 3.34 -3.05 -13.00
N PHE A 78 2.25 -3.44 -13.65
CA PHE A 78 1.51 -4.64 -13.24
C PHE A 78 2.36 -5.90 -13.33
N LYS A 79 3.19 -6.01 -14.38
CA LYS A 79 4.10 -7.14 -14.53
C LYS A 79 5.11 -7.18 -13.38
N ILE A 80 5.69 -6.03 -13.01
CA ILE A 80 6.60 -5.89 -11.88
C ILE A 80 5.92 -6.27 -10.56
N LEU A 81 4.69 -5.83 -10.34
CA LEU A 81 3.96 -6.07 -9.09
C LEU A 81 3.36 -7.48 -9.00
N LEU A 82 3.09 -8.16 -10.11
CA LEU A 82 2.36 -9.44 -10.12
C LEU A 82 3.18 -10.65 -10.55
N ASP A 83 4.02 -10.51 -11.58
CA ASP A 83 4.52 -11.66 -12.36
C ASP A 83 6.04 -11.84 -12.28
N ILE A 84 6.81 -10.75 -12.21
CA ILE A 84 8.28 -10.81 -12.21
C ILE A 84 8.80 -11.60 -11.00
N SER A 85 9.81 -12.45 -11.21
CA SER A 85 10.39 -13.25 -10.13
C SER A 85 11.18 -12.39 -9.13
N LYS A 86 11.34 -12.86 -7.89
CA LYS A 86 12.15 -12.17 -6.88
C LYS A 86 13.59 -11.95 -7.37
N THR A 87 14.19 -12.99 -7.97
CA THR A 87 15.56 -12.96 -8.47
C THR A 87 15.77 -11.91 -9.56
N ASP A 88 14.80 -11.74 -10.46
CA ASP A 88 14.90 -10.73 -11.52
C ASP A 88 14.79 -9.31 -10.94
N LEU A 89 13.98 -9.11 -9.89
CA LEU A 89 13.89 -7.84 -9.18
C LEU A 89 15.21 -7.52 -8.46
N GLU A 90 15.81 -8.48 -7.75
CA GLU A 90 17.09 -8.28 -7.04
C GLU A 90 18.24 -7.88 -7.99
N LEU A 91 18.20 -8.35 -9.25
CA LEU A 91 19.18 -7.97 -10.27
C LEU A 91 18.93 -6.57 -10.86
N ALA A 92 17.68 -6.11 -10.83
CA ALA A 92 17.28 -4.88 -11.48
C ALA A 92 17.20 -3.67 -10.54
N THR A 93 16.97 -3.90 -9.24
CA THR A 93 16.60 -2.90 -8.24
C THR A 93 17.40 -3.09 -6.94
N LEU A 94 17.26 -2.14 -6.02
CA LEU A 94 17.73 -2.29 -4.65
C LEU A 94 16.97 -3.41 -3.89
N PRO A 95 17.61 -4.15 -2.96
CA PRO A 95 16.96 -5.20 -2.18
C PRO A 95 15.71 -4.74 -1.42
N GLU A 96 15.70 -3.49 -0.96
CA GLU A 96 14.59 -2.88 -0.22
C GLU A 96 13.33 -2.80 -1.10
N ILE A 97 13.47 -2.39 -2.36
CA ILE A 97 12.35 -2.27 -3.31
C ILE A 97 11.83 -3.67 -3.64
N THR A 98 12.73 -4.64 -3.83
CA THR A 98 12.34 -6.04 -4.04
C THR A 98 11.52 -6.57 -2.86
N GLU A 99 12.01 -6.42 -1.64
CA GLU A 99 11.28 -6.83 -0.43
C GLU A 99 9.93 -6.13 -0.34
N GLY A 100 9.86 -4.84 -0.68
CA GLY A 100 8.62 -4.09 -0.71
C GLY A 100 7.57 -4.68 -1.66
N VAL A 101 7.98 -5.03 -2.89
CA VAL A 101 7.10 -5.68 -3.87
C VAL A 101 6.63 -7.05 -3.36
N ILE A 102 7.53 -7.86 -2.78
CA ILE A 102 7.19 -9.18 -2.24
C ILE A 102 6.20 -9.08 -1.08
N ARG A 103 6.38 -8.14 -0.15
CA ARG A 103 5.46 -7.92 0.97
C ARG A 103 4.05 -7.55 0.49
N ILE A 104 3.93 -6.73 -0.56
CA ILE A 104 2.63 -6.39 -1.15
C ILE A 104 1.94 -7.61 -1.74
N ARG A 105 2.68 -8.43 -2.50
CA ARG A 105 2.14 -9.67 -3.09
C ARG A 105 1.62 -10.63 -2.03
N GLU A 106 2.27 -10.67 -0.88
CA GLU A 106 1.90 -11.53 0.25
C GLU A 106 0.88 -10.88 1.20
N GLY A 107 0.47 -9.62 0.95
CA GLY A 107 -0.43 -8.88 1.80
C GLY A 107 0.16 -8.50 3.17
N ARG A 108 1.48 -8.57 3.33
CA ARG A 108 2.22 -8.19 4.56
C ARG A 108 2.44 -6.67 4.62
N VAL A 109 1.35 -5.91 4.61
CA VAL A 109 1.36 -4.44 4.69
C VAL A 109 0.48 -3.93 5.82
N TYR A 110 0.86 -2.80 6.41
CA TYR A 110 0.07 -2.12 7.43
C TYR A 110 -0.80 -1.06 6.76
N VAL A 111 -2.12 -1.21 6.86
CA VAL A 111 -3.08 -0.29 6.27
C VAL A 111 -3.80 0.48 7.37
N GLU A 112 -3.60 1.80 7.42
CA GLU A 112 -4.43 2.72 8.18
C GLU A 112 -5.61 3.11 7.27
N PRO A 113 -6.86 2.69 7.56
CA PRO A 113 -7.99 2.93 6.67
C PRO A 113 -8.32 4.43 6.58
N GLY A 114 -8.74 4.85 5.39
CA GLY A 114 -9.23 6.21 5.16
C GLY A 114 -10.63 6.44 5.75
N PHE A 115 -10.97 7.70 6.00
CA PHE A 115 -12.26 8.10 6.52
C PHE A 115 -12.57 9.54 6.13
N ASP A 116 -13.86 9.90 6.05
CA ASP A 116 -14.32 11.29 5.90
C ASP A 116 -13.60 12.12 4.81
N GLY A 117 -13.37 11.51 3.64
CA GLY A 117 -12.68 12.15 2.51
C GLY A 117 -11.14 12.15 2.61
N VAL A 118 -10.57 11.61 3.68
CA VAL A 118 -9.13 11.40 3.85
C VAL A 118 -8.74 10.00 3.37
N PHE A 119 -7.73 9.94 2.49
CA PHE A 119 -7.18 8.66 2.03
C PHE A 119 -6.55 7.88 3.17
N GLY A 120 -6.63 6.55 3.06
CA GLY A 120 -5.89 5.65 3.93
C GLY A 120 -4.39 5.77 3.69
N LYS A 121 -3.60 5.31 4.66
CA LYS A 121 -2.14 5.28 4.54
C LYS A 121 -1.69 3.82 4.55
N VAL A 122 -0.90 3.44 3.55
CA VAL A 122 -0.27 2.14 3.50
C VAL A 122 1.18 2.29 3.97
N ARG A 123 1.65 1.33 4.77
CA ARG A 123 3.05 1.18 5.16
C ARG A 123 3.51 -0.24 4.94
N ILE A 124 4.56 -0.40 4.18
CA ILE A 124 5.19 -1.67 3.80
C ILE A 124 6.24 -2.08 4.84
N PHE A 125 6.93 -1.11 5.43
CA PHE A 125 7.96 -1.34 6.43
C PHE A 125 7.56 -0.81 7.80
N SER A 126 7.94 -1.55 8.84
CA SER A 126 7.74 -1.11 10.21
C SER A 126 8.63 0.10 10.54
N LYS A 127 8.24 0.91 11.53
CA LYS A 127 9.04 2.05 11.99
C LYS A 127 10.41 1.64 12.53
N THR A 128 10.56 0.40 12.96
CA THR A 128 11.80 -0.16 13.53
C THR A 128 12.80 -0.50 12.42
N GLU A 129 12.33 -1.06 11.30
CA GLU A 129 13.17 -1.43 10.15
C GLU A 129 13.73 -0.18 9.44
N LYS A 130 12.98 0.93 9.40
CA LYS A 130 13.47 2.19 8.80
C LYS A 130 14.65 2.84 9.53
N ARG A 131 14.93 2.44 10.79
CA ARG A 131 16.09 2.95 11.55
C ARG A 131 17.40 2.22 11.21
N GLU A 132 17.34 1.04 10.61
CA GLU A 132 18.53 0.24 10.27
C GLU A 132 19.04 0.49 8.85
N LEU A 133 18.29 1.21 8.01
CA LEU A 133 18.82 1.74 6.76
C LEU A 133 19.99 2.66 7.10
N PRO A 134 21.21 2.39 6.60
CA PRO A 134 22.40 3.09 7.04
C PRO A 134 22.28 4.56 6.62
N ASN A 135 21.84 5.40 7.56
CA ASN A 135 22.09 6.83 7.51
C ASN A 135 23.60 6.99 7.35
N GLN A 136 23.97 7.37 6.13
CA GLN A 136 25.26 7.89 5.71
C GLN A 136 26.17 8.21 6.90
N LYS A 137 27.26 7.43 7.05
CA LYS A 137 28.32 7.76 8.01
C LYS A 137 28.74 9.21 7.75
N THR A 138 28.56 10.06 8.76
CA THR A 138 29.14 11.40 8.79
C THR A 138 30.64 11.27 8.54
N LEU A 139 31.09 11.75 7.37
CA LEU A 139 32.48 12.07 7.13
C LEU A 139 32.74 13.44 7.76
N PHE A 140 33.10 13.47 9.04
CA PHE A 140 34.02 14.42 9.71
C PHE A 140 34.28 13.90 11.12
#